data_AF-A0A5F2AXW2-F1
#
_entry.id   AF-A0A5F2AXW2-F1
#
_cell.length_a   1.000
_cell.length_b   1.000
_cell.length_c   1.000
_cell.angle_alpha   90.00
_cell.angle_beta   90.00
_cell.angle_gamma   90.00
#
_symmetry.space_group_name_H-M   'P 1'
#
loop_
_entity.id
_entity.type
_entity.pdbx_description
1 polymer ?
#
loop_
_entity_poly.entity_id
_entity_poly.type
_entity_poly.pdbx_seq_one_letter_code
_entity_poly.pdbx_strand_id
1 'polypeptide(L)'
;MDLLLIPFYIVLLGIVVSPFLYVRFAINAKASETESEKQELINRREVILENLRDIKIEFDTGKLTEAEFQNISSGIVKDLEDFDEKIRVIAQNIPKPIQVSSPSSGEILTKYCHECGFKIEIYGAKFCPSCGTKLIV
;
A
#
# COMPACT_ATOMS: atom_id res chain seq x y z
N MET A 1 31.19 -35.41 -33.37
CA MET A 1 29.84 -36.02 -33.32
C MET A 1 28.97 -35.39 -32.22
N ASP A 2 29.40 -34.25 -31.66
CA ASP A 2 28.78 -33.63 -30.47
C ASP A 2 27.77 -32.53 -30.81
N LEU A 3 27.74 -32.07 -32.06
CA LEU A 3 26.86 -30.97 -32.49
C LEU A 3 25.37 -31.30 -32.35
N LEU A 4 25.00 -32.59 -32.41
CA LEU A 4 23.64 -33.09 -32.24
C LEU A 4 23.23 -33.26 -30.76
N LEU A 5 24.19 -33.34 -29.85
CA LEU A 5 23.91 -33.45 -28.41
C LEU A 5 23.55 -32.11 -27.79
N ILE A 6 24.09 -31.01 -28.32
CA ILE A 6 23.81 -29.65 -27.87
C ILE A 6 22.31 -29.31 -27.91
N PRO A 7 21.58 -29.46 -29.03
CA PRO A 7 20.13 -29.17 -29.07
C PRO A 7 19.33 -30.13 -28.17
N PHE A 8 19.77 -31.38 -28.02
CA PHE A 8 19.11 -32.35 -27.14
C PHE A 8 19.16 -31.91 -25.67
N TYR A 9 20.32 -31.43 -25.19
CA TYR A 9 20.44 -30.92 -23.83
C TYR A 9 19.63 -29.64 -23.59
N ILE A 10 19.54 -28.75 -24.58
CA ILE A 10 18.71 -27.53 -24.47
C ILE A 10 17.23 -27.90 -24.29
N VAL A 11 16.73 -28.85 -25.07
CA VAL A 11 15.34 -29.34 -24.94
C VAL A 11 15.11 -29.98 -23.58
N LEU A 12 16.04 -30.84 -23.13
CA LEU A 12 15.93 -31.53 -21.84
C LEU A 12 15.92 -30.51 -20.68
N LEU A 13 16.80 -29.52 -20.72
CA LEU A 13 16.86 -28.44 -19.73
C LEU A 13 15.58 -27.60 -19.75
N GLY A 14 15.04 -27.30 -20.93
CA GLY A 14 13.76 -26.61 -21.09
C GLY A 14 12.60 -27.38 -20.45
N ILE A 15 12.53 -28.71 -20.63
CA ILE A 15 11.50 -29.56 -20.02
C ILE A 15 11.61 -29.55 -18.50
N VAL A 16 12.83 -29.59 -17.95
CA VAL A 16 13.07 -29.60 -16.50
C VAL A 16 12.74 -28.24 -15.87
N VAL A 17 13.08 -27.14 -16.54
CA VAL A 17 12.92 -25.77 -16.01
C VAL A 17 11.51 -25.21 -16.26
N SER A 18 10.83 -25.65 -17.33
CA SER A 18 9.47 -25.25 -17.70
C SER A 18 8.46 -25.30 -16.54
N PRO A 19 8.27 -26.41 -15.80
CA PRO A 19 7.28 -26.46 -14.73
C PRO A 19 7.62 -25.48 -13.59
N PHE A 20 8.91 -25.28 -13.31
CA PHE A 20 9.34 -24.34 -12.28
C PHE A 20 9.07 -22.88 -12.67
N LEU A 21 9.37 -22.51 -13.93
CA LEU A 21 9.05 -21.19 -14.46
C LEU A 21 7.54 -20.98 -14.56
N TYR A 22 6.77 -21.99 -14.96
CA TYR A 22 5.31 -21.92 -15.03
C TYR A 22 4.70 -21.65 -13.66
N VAL A 23 5.11 -22.40 -12.62
CA VAL A 23 4.62 -22.19 -11.25
C VAL A 23 5.00 -20.79 -10.76
N ARG A 24 6.25 -20.36 -10.97
CA ARG A 24 6.70 -19.02 -10.56
C ARG A 24 5.92 -17.91 -11.27
N PHE A 25 5.68 -18.06 -12.57
CA PHE A 25 4.94 -17.08 -13.36
C PHE A 25 3.46 -17.04 -12.96
N ALA A 26 2.83 -18.20 -12.72
CA ALA A 26 1.44 -18.27 -12.27
C ALA A 26 1.22 -17.62 -10.90
N ILE A 27 2.15 -17.81 -9.96
CA ILE A 27 2.10 -17.14 -8.64
C ILE A 27 2.25 -15.63 -8.80
N ASN A 28 3.21 -15.17 -9.62
CA ASN A 28 3.41 -13.74 -9.85
C ASN A 28 2.21 -13.09 -10.56
N ALA A 29 1.60 -13.77 -11.53
CA ALA A 29 0.41 -13.28 -12.24
C ALA A 29 -0.77 -13.10 -11.26
N LYS A 30 -1.04 -14.10 -10.42
CA LYS A 30 -2.06 -14.00 -9.37
C LYS A 30 -1.79 -12.86 -8.39
N ALA A 31 -0.54 -12.71 -7.93
CA ALA A 31 -0.16 -11.63 -7.02
C ALA A 31 -0.36 -10.24 -7.67
N SER A 32 -0.06 -10.10 -8.97
CA SER A 32 -0.27 -8.86 -9.71
C SER A 32 -1.75 -8.51 -9.85
N GLU A 33 -2.63 -9.49 -10.09
CA GLU A 33 -4.08 -9.27 -10.15
C GLU A 33 -4.60 -8.81 -8.78
N THR A 34 -4.20 -9.46 -7.69
CA THR A 34 -4.65 -9.11 -6.34
C THR A 34 -4.19 -7.71 -5.90
N GLU A 35 -2.96 -7.30 -6.21
CA GLU A 35 -2.52 -5.92 -5.93
C GLU A 35 -3.30 -4.89 -6.76
N SER A 36 -3.69 -5.22 -8.00
CA SER A 36 -4.54 -4.36 -8.83
C SER A 36 -5.93 -4.17 -8.21
N GLU A 37 -6.58 -5.24 -7.77
CA GLU A 37 -7.90 -5.17 -7.09
C GLU A 37 -7.84 -4.34 -5.81
N LYS A 38 -6.79 -4.53 -5.02
CA LYS A 38 -6.55 -3.75 -3.80
C LYS A 38 -6.36 -2.26 -4.11
N GLN A 39 -5.62 -1.93 -5.16
CA GLN A 39 -5.41 -0.53 -5.56
C GLN A 39 -6.72 0.13 -6.01
N GLU A 40 -7.60 -0.59 -6.72
CA GLU A 40 -8.91 -0.09 -7.08
C GLU A 40 -9.77 0.26 -5.85
N LEU A 41 -9.76 -0.61 -4.83
CA LEU A 41 -10.47 -0.36 -3.59
C LEU A 41 -9.92 0.86 -2.82
N ILE A 42 -8.60 1.05 -2.82
CA ILE A 42 -7.96 2.22 -2.21
C ILE A 42 -8.39 3.50 -2.93
N ASN A 43 -8.37 3.51 -4.26
CA ASN A 43 -8.80 4.67 -5.04
C ASN A 43 -10.28 5.01 -4.77
N ARG A 44 -11.16 3.99 -4.68
CA ARG A 44 -12.58 4.19 -4.33
C ARG A 44 -12.75 4.81 -2.94
N ARG A 45 -11.96 4.35 -1.96
CA ARG A 45 -11.94 4.92 -0.60
C ARG A 45 -11.53 6.39 -0.61
N GLU A 46 -10.51 6.76 -1.38
CA GLU A 46 -10.06 8.16 -1.49
C GLU A 46 -11.16 9.08 -2.03
N VAL A 47 -11.86 8.65 -3.09
CA VAL A 47 -13.00 9.40 -3.65
C VAL A 47 -14.11 9.60 -2.62
N ILE A 48 -14.42 8.58 -1.82
CA ILE A 48 -15.45 8.68 -0.77
C ILE A 48 -15.02 9.64 0.35
N LEU A 49 -13.74 9.62 0.74
CA LEU A 49 -13.19 10.56 1.73
C LEU A 49 -13.20 12.00 1.22
N GLU A 50 -12.95 12.22 -0.07
CA GLU A 50 -13.06 13.53 -0.70
C GLU A 50 -14.50 14.03 -0.68
N ASN A 51 -15.47 13.19 -1.04
CA ASN A 51 -16.90 13.51 -0.95
C ASN A 51 -17.31 13.88 0.49
N LEU A 52 -16.83 13.14 1.50
CA LEU A 52 -17.08 13.48 2.90
C LEU A 52 -16.49 14.82 3.31
N ARG A 53 -15.27 15.13 2.83
CA ARG A 53 -14.62 16.41 3.09
C ARG A 53 -15.44 17.56 2.52
N ASP A 54 -15.96 17.41 1.31
CA ASP A 54 -16.80 18.43 0.66
C ASP A 54 -18.09 18.67 1.44
N ILE A 55 -18.79 17.60 1.84
CA ILE A 55 -20.00 17.71 2.66
C ILE A 55 -19.70 18.40 4.00
N LYS A 56 -18.54 18.11 4.61
CA LYS A 56 -18.11 18.78 5.85
C LYS A 56 -17.89 20.27 5.64
N ILE A 57 -17.33 20.69 4.51
CA ILE A 57 -17.18 22.11 4.14
C ILE A 57 -18.55 22.77 3.95
N GLU A 58 -19.50 22.09 3.31
CA GLU A 58 -20.87 22.60 3.14
C GLU A 58 -21.61 22.78 4.47
N PHE A 59 -21.38 21.88 5.42
CA PHE A 59 -21.87 22.03 6.78
C PHE A 59 -21.21 23.20 7.52
N ASP A 60 -19.88 23.32 7.47
CA ASP A 60 -19.14 24.40 8.16
C ASP A 60 -19.47 25.79 7.57
N THR A 61 -19.90 25.85 6.30
CA THR A 61 -20.39 27.08 5.65
C THR A 61 -21.87 27.37 5.90
N GLY A 62 -22.57 26.52 6.65
CA GLY A 62 -23.96 26.71 7.06
C GLY A 62 -24.99 26.43 5.97
N LYS A 63 -24.61 25.75 4.87
CA LYS A 63 -25.55 25.31 3.83
C LYS A 63 -26.38 24.10 4.25
N LEU A 64 -25.83 23.28 5.14
CA LEU A 64 -26.48 22.08 5.67
C LEU A 64 -26.81 22.28 7.14
N THR A 65 -28.00 21.84 7.54
CA THR A 65 -28.35 21.75 8.97
C THR A 65 -27.66 20.54 9.60
N GLU A 66 -27.42 20.56 10.91
CA GLU A 66 -26.81 19.43 11.64
C GLU A 66 -27.55 18.11 11.39
N ALA A 67 -28.88 18.15 11.29
CA ALA A 67 -29.70 16.97 11.02
C ALA A 67 -29.45 16.37 9.61
N GLU A 68 -29.24 17.22 8.60
CA GLU A 68 -28.93 16.78 7.23
C GLU A 68 -27.49 16.25 7.12
N PHE A 69 -26.54 16.89 7.81
CA PHE A 69 -25.15 16.42 7.87
C PHE A 69 -25.04 15.03 8.51
N GLN A 70 -25.70 14.79 9.64
CA GLN A 70 -25.67 13.49 10.32
C GLN A 70 -26.31 12.37 9.48
N ASN A 71 -27.43 12.67 8.80
CA ASN A 71 -28.10 11.68 7.95
C ASN A 71 -27.21 11.27 6.77
N ILE A 72 -26.62 12.24 6.06
CA ILE A 72 -25.79 11.98 4.88
C ILE A 72 -24.45 11.34 5.25
N SER A 73 -23.78 11.84 6.30
CA SER A 73 -22.48 11.32 6.72
C SER A 73 -22.56 9.90 7.29
N SER A 74 -23.65 9.52 7.98
CA SER A 74 -23.80 8.18 8.56
C SER A 74 -23.81 7.06 7.51
N GLY A 75 -24.44 7.28 6.35
CA GLY A 75 -24.44 6.32 5.25
C GLY A 75 -23.06 6.14 4.64
N ILE A 76 -22.36 7.26 4.43
CA ILE A 76 -21.03 7.26 3.80
C ILE A 76 -19.97 6.64 4.74
N VAL A 77 -20.06 6.90 6.05
CA VAL A 77 -19.17 6.29 7.06
C VAL A 77 -19.34 4.77 7.10
N LYS A 78 -20.57 4.28 6.95
CA LYS A 78 -20.84 2.84 6.85
C LYS A 78 -20.21 2.22 5.61
N ASP A 79 -20.33 2.88 4.45
CA ASP A 79 -19.69 2.41 3.21
C ASP A 79 -18.16 2.37 3.34
N LEU A 80 -17.56 3.37 4.00
CA LEU A 80 -16.14 3.41 4.31
C LEU A 80 -15.68 2.22 5.17
N GLU A 81 -16.47 1.86 6.18
CA GLU A 81 -16.17 0.72 7.06
C GLU A 81 -16.21 -0.61 6.29
N ASP A 82 -17.21 -0.79 5.42
CA ASP A 82 -17.33 -1.96 4.54
C ASP A 82 -16.15 -2.07 3.55
N PHE A 83 -15.68 -0.95 2.99
CA PHE A 83 -14.50 -0.94 2.11
C PHE A 83 -13.20 -1.21 2.87
N ASP A 84 -13.02 -0.62 4.05
CA ASP A 84 -11.86 -0.88 4.91
C ASP A 84 -11.79 -2.36 5.32
N GLU A 85 -12.93 -3.00 5.60
CA GLU A 85 -13.00 -4.44 5.87
C GLU A 85 -12.56 -5.27 4.65
N LYS A 86 -13.08 -4.96 3.46
CA LYS A 86 -12.68 -5.65 2.21
C LYS A 86 -11.18 -5.53 1.94
N ILE A 87 -10.61 -4.34 2.12
CA ILE A 87 -9.17 -4.11 1.96
C ILE A 87 -8.37 -4.95 2.97
N ARG A 88 -8.81 -5.03 4.23
CA ARG A 88 -8.16 -5.87 5.25
C ARG A 88 -8.19 -7.34 4.90
N VAL A 89 -9.33 -7.87 4.45
CA VAL A 89 -9.47 -9.28 4.06
C VAL A 89 -8.54 -9.60 2.89
N ILE A 90 -8.48 -8.74 1.87
CA ILE A 90 -7.58 -8.92 0.72
C ILE A 90 -6.11 -8.87 1.18
N ALA A 91 -5.75 -7.89 2.03
CA ALA A 91 -4.39 -7.74 2.54
C ALA A 91 -3.90 -8.94 3.38
N GLN A 92 -4.80 -9.62 4.11
CA GLN A 92 -4.48 -10.81 4.90
C GLN A 92 -4.30 -12.08 4.04
N ASN A 93 -4.93 -12.14 2.87
CA ASN A 93 -4.84 -13.28 1.95
C ASN A 93 -3.65 -13.21 0.99
N ILE A 94 -2.88 -12.11 0.99
CA ILE A 94 -1.67 -11.97 0.18
C ILE A 94 -0.48 -12.51 1.00
N PRO A 95 0.16 -13.63 0.62
CA PRO A 95 1.44 -14.00 1.20
C PRO A 95 2.46 -12.90 0.88
N LYS A 96 2.85 -12.17 1.92
CA LYS A 96 3.83 -11.09 1.91
C LYS A 96 5.04 -11.48 1.03
N PRO A 97 5.30 -10.80 -0.10
CA PRO A 97 6.52 -11.06 -0.84
C PRO A 97 7.70 -10.70 0.07
N ILE A 98 8.63 -11.64 0.21
CA ILE A 98 9.94 -11.41 0.83
C ILE A 98 10.64 -10.36 -0.05
N GLN A 99 10.51 -9.10 0.35
CA GLN A 99 11.26 -8.01 -0.23
C GLN A 99 12.73 -8.20 0.16
N VAL A 100 13.53 -8.62 -0.81
CA VAL A 100 14.99 -8.61 -0.72
C VAL A 100 15.40 -7.13 -0.81
N SER A 101 15.58 -6.50 0.34
CA SER A 101 16.16 -5.16 0.43
C SER A 101 17.66 -5.25 0.13
N SER A 102 18.05 -4.68 -1.01
CA SER A 102 19.43 -4.34 -1.35
C SER A 102 20.03 -3.37 -0.30
N PRO A 103 21.32 -3.50 0.07
CA PRO A 103 21.95 -2.63 1.05
C PRO A 103 22.50 -1.37 0.37
N SER A 104 22.10 -0.19 0.86
CA SER A 104 22.76 1.07 0.49
C SER A 104 22.65 2.07 1.65
N SER A 105 23.74 2.12 2.41
CA SER A 105 24.31 3.22 3.19
C SER A 105 23.53 4.54 3.28
N GLY A 106 23.35 5.04 4.51
CA GLY A 106 23.09 6.46 4.75
C GLY A 106 22.29 6.73 6.02
N GLU A 107 23.00 6.97 7.11
CA GLU A 107 22.58 7.66 8.33
C GLU A 107 21.42 7.10 9.17
N ILE A 108 21.75 6.81 10.42
CA ILE A 108 20.82 6.46 11.50
C ILE A 108 20.00 7.72 11.81
N LEU A 109 18.92 7.94 11.07
CA LEU A 109 17.91 8.93 11.45
C LEU A 109 17.17 8.40 12.67
N THR A 110 17.43 9.02 13.82
CA THR A 110 16.74 8.73 15.08
C THR A 110 15.24 8.88 14.87
N LYS A 111 14.51 7.77 15.01
CA LYS A 111 13.07 7.65 14.75
C LYS A 111 12.17 8.50 15.66
N TYR A 112 12.75 9.20 16.64
CA TYR A 112 12.03 9.94 17.68
C TYR A 112 12.67 11.30 17.92
N CYS A 113 11.83 12.30 18.19
CA CYS A 113 12.29 13.63 18.62
C CYS A 113 12.87 13.54 20.04
N HIS A 114 14.05 14.15 20.25
CA HIS A 114 14.70 14.20 21.56
C HIS A 114 13.92 15.04 22.59
N GLU A 115 13.15 16.04 22.13
CA GLU A 115 12.48 17.00 23.00
C GLU A 115 11.09 16.50 23.44
N CYS A 116 10.30 15.97 22.49
CA CYS A 116 8.89 15.61 22.74
C CYS A 116 8.59 14.12 22.61
N GLY A 117 9.57 13.29 22.22
CA GLY A 117 9.38 11.86 22.00
C GLY A 117 8.50 11.50 20.80
N PHE A 118 8.11 12.48 19.97
CA PHE A 118 7.26 12.24 18.81
C PHE A 118 8.00 11.40 17.76
N LYS A 119 7.34 10.37 17.24
CA LYS A 119 7.89 9.47 16.23
C LYS A 119 7.89 10.17 14.87
N ILE A 120 9.07 10.37 14.29
CA ILE A 120 9.23 11.04 13.00
C ILE A 120 9.34 9.97 11.92
N GLU A 121 8.28 9.84 11.12
CA GLU A 121 8.22 8.87 10.01
C GLU A 121 8.64 9.49 8.66
N ILE A 122 9.00 10.78 8.67
CA ILE A 122 9.38 11.55 7.48
C ILE A 122 10.91 11.61 7.39
N TYR A 123 11.46 11.04 6.32
CA TYR A 123 12.90 11.09 6.05
C TYR A 123 13.34 12.50 5.66
N GLY A 124 14.38 13.03 6.31
CA GLY A 124 14.96 14.35 5.99
C GLY A 124 14.30 15.57 6.63
N ALA A 125 13.41 15.39 7.60
CA ALA A 125 12.80 16.51 8.32
C ALA A 125 13.84 17.26 9.17
N LYS A 126 13.93 18.59 9.00
CA LYS A 126 14.82 19.46 9.80
C LYS A 126 14.19 19.90 11.13
N PHE A 127 12.87 19.79 11.25
CA PHE A 127 12.07 20.20 12.40
C PHE A 127 11.02 19.14 12.72
N CYS A 128 10.70 18.97 14.01
CA CYS A 128 9.67 18.04 14.44
C CYS A 128 8.26 18.56 14.09
N PRO A 129 7.39 17.77 13.44
CA PRO A 129 6.04 18.20 13.06
C PRO A 129 5.08 18.36 14.25
N SER A 130 5.43 17.83 15.43
CA SER A 130 4.57 17.91 16.62
C SER A 130 4.95 19.05 17.57
N CYS A 131 6.25 19.32 17.76
CA CYS A 131 6.71 20.36 18.70
C CYS A 131 7.46 21.52 18.04
N GLY A 132 7.76 21.45 16.75
CA GLY A 132 8.50 22.49 16.03
C GLY A 132 10.01 22.55 16.34
N THR A 133 10.52 21.74 17.27
CA THR A 133 11.93 21.73 17.65
C THR A 133 12.80 21.26 16.48
N LYS A 134 13.93 21.94 16.27
CA LYS A 134 14.93 21.56 15.27
C LYS A 134 15.50 20.19 15.61
N LEU A 135 15.42 19.25 14.67
CA LEU A 135 16.00 17.93 14.86
C LEU A 135 17.52 18.07 14.72
N ILE A 136 18.24 17.68 15.77
CA ILE A 136 19.69 17.64 15.78
C ILE A 136 20.04 16.38 14.98
N VAL A 137 20.50 16.58 13.74
CA VAL A 137 21.07 15.52 12.89
C VAL A 137 22.44 15.17 13.44
#